data_AF-A0A6P7T769-F1
#
_entry.id   AF-A0A6P7T769-F1
#
_cell.length_a   1.000
_cell.length_b   1.000
_cell.length_c   1.000
_cell.angle_alpha   90.00
_cell.angle_beta   90.00
_cell.angle_gamma   90.00
#
_symmetry.space_group_name_H-M   'P 1'
#
loop_
_entity.id
_entity.type
_entity.pdbx_description
1 polymer ?
#
loop_
_entity_poly.entity_id
_entity_poly.type
_entity_poly.pdbx_seq_one_letter_code
_entity_poly.pdbx_strand_id
1 'polypeptide(L)'
;MKEFEMVKTSQIKKFMKLNGQKMKTEVHHPPVKAVINVSSRYLESSEEAVLNKGLDFATTIKRISYLYIIAPIEERAVKIPKVQGDELRWKVRQVLEKAKLPKPNITKEETIVIK
;
A
#
# COMPACT_ATOMS: atom_id res chain seq x y z
N MET A 1 25.73 39.64 32.58
CA MET A 1 24.40 39.72 31.93
C MET A 1 24.46 39.71 30.40
N LYS A 2 25.26 40.55 29.72
CA LYS A 2 25.30 40.60 28.24
C LYS A 2 25.69 39.28 27.55
N GLU A 3 26.62 38.54 28.14
CA GLU A 3 27.13 37.29 27.58
C GLU A 3 26.10 36.16 27.62
N PHE A 4 25.30 36.09 28.70
CA PHE A 4 24.20 35.14 28.84
C PHE A 4 23.13 35.35 27.76
N GLU A 5 22.73 36.59 27.50
CA GLU A 5 21.74 36.92 26.46
C GLU A 5 22.27 36.59 25.06
N MET A 6 23.57 36.77 24.82
CA MET A 6 24.21 36.46 23.54
C MET A 6 24.26 34.94 23.27
N VAL A 7 24.53 34.13 24.30
CA VAL A 7 24.48 32.67 24.20
C VAL A 7 23.05 32.17 23.99
N LYS A 8 22.10 32.72 24.74
CA LYS A 8 20.67 32.38 24.64
C LYS A 8 20.12 32.64 23.24
N THR A 9 20.38 33.82 22.68
CA THR A 9 19.96 34.16 21.31
C THR A 9 20.62 33.27 20.25
N SER A 10 21.89 32.89 20.45
CA SER A 10 22.59 31.98 19.55
C SER A 10 21.99 30.57 19.56
N GLN A 11 21.63 30.05 20.75
CA GLN A 11 20.99 28.74 20.87
C GLN A 11 19.57 28.73 20.27
N ILE A 12 18.79 29.79 20.48
CA ILE A 12 17.46 29.93 19.88
C ILE A 12 17.55 29.94 18.35
N LYS A 13 18.51 30.70 17.78
CA LYS A 13 18.76 30.71 16.33
C LYS A 13 19.15 29.33 15.80
N LYS A 14 20.02 28.59 16.52
CA LYS A 14 20.44 27.23 16.17
C LYS A 14 19.24 26.27 16.17
N PHE A 15 18.39 26.33 17.18
CA PHE A 15 17.18 25.51 17.29
C PHE A 15 16.18 25.79 16.18
N MET A 16 15.91 27.07 15.87
CA MET A 16 15.00 27.43 14.77
C MET A 16 15.52 26.98 13.40
N LYS A 17 16.85 27.08 13.17
CA LYS A 17 17.48 26.56 11.95
C LYS A 17 17.28 25.06 11.80
N LEU A 18 17.45 24.28 12.88
CA LEU A 18 17.25 22.83 12.87
C LEU A 18 15.78 22.43 12.67
N ASN A 19 14.83 23.16 13.27
CA ASN A 19 13.39 22.88 13.10
C ASN A 19 12.86 23.26 11.72
N GLY A 20 13.39 24.32 11.10
CA GLY A 20 13.06 24.70 9.72
C GLY A 20 13.69 23.76 8.69
N GLN A 21 14.83 23.16 9.04
CA GLN A 21 15.52 22.17 8.25
C GLN A 21 14.92 20.77 8.52
N LYS A 22 13.62 20.62 8.19
CA LYS A 22 13.10 19.30 7.85
C LYS A 22 13.88 18.88 6.61
N MET A 23 14.95 18.12 6.81
CA MET A 23 15.54 17.31 5.74
C MET A 23 14.40 16.40 5.28
N LYS A 24 13.63 16.86 4.30
CA LYS A 24 13.03 15.96 3.34
C LYS A 24 14.26 15.34 2.68
N THR A 25 14.77 14.27 3.27
CA THR A 25 15.53 13.29 2.54
C THR A 25 14.51 12.71 1.56
N GLU A 26 14.18 13.46 0.51
CA GLU A 26 13.75 12.88 -0.73
C GLU A 26 14.99 12.12 -1.17
N VAL A 27 15.07 10.87 -0.70
CA VAL A 27 15.97 9.89 -1.27
C VAL A 27 15.45 9.75 -2.70
N HIS A 28 15.96 10.60 -3.58
CA HIS A 28 15.79 10.47 -5.00
C HIS A 28 16.62 9.24 -5.35
N HIS A 29 16.04 8.07 -5.09
CA HIS A 29 16.51 6.86 -5.72
C HIS A 29 16.42 7.18 -7.22
N PRO A 30 17.52 7.09 -7.98
CA PRO A 30 17.36 6.96 -9.41
C PRO A 30 16.39 5.79 -9.63
N PRO A 31 15.42 5.90 -10.55
CA PRO A 31 14.53 4.78 -10.81
C PRO A 31 15.41 3.60 -11.19
N VAL A 32 15.59 2.67 -10.26
CA VAL A 32 16.23 1.40 -10.56
C VAL A 32 15.29 0.80 -11.58
N LYS A 33 15.69 0.81 -12.86
CA LYS A 33 14.95 0.08 -13.90
C LYS A 33 14.87 -1.34 -13.41
N ALA A 34 13.70 -1.73 -12.90
CA ALA A 34 13.49 -3.05 -12.34
C ALA A 34 13.62 -4.12 -13.43
N VAL A 35 13.43 -3.71 -14.70
CA VAL A 35 13.44 -4.61 -15.85
C VAL A 35 14.27 -4.01 -17.00
N ILE A 36 15.08 -4.86 -17.62
CA ILE A 36 15.81 -4.58 -18.86
C ILE A 36 15.13 -5.35 -19.98
N ASN A 37 14.72 -4.67 -21.05
CA ASN A 37 14.19 -5.33 -22.24
C ASN A 37 15.34 -6.03 -22.98
N VAL A 38 15.34 -7.36 -22.95
CA VAL A 38 16.31 -8.20 -23.69
C VAL A 38 15.79 -8.65 -25.06
N SER A 39 14.54 -8.33 -25.38
CA SER A 39 13.92 -8.69 -26.64
C SER A 39 14.13 -7.60 -27.70
N SER A 40 14.11 -8.00 -28.97
CA SER A 40 14.12 -7.07 -30.11
C SER A 40 12.76 -6.36 -30.31
N ARG A 41 11.75 -6.68 -29.49
CA ARG A 41 10.41 -6.11 -29.58
C ARG A 41 10.41 -4.73 -28.92
N TYR A 42 9.85 -3.75 -29.63
CA TYR A 42 9.56 -2.45 -29.07
C TYR A 42 8.44 -2.56 -28.04
N LEU A 43 8.67 -2.02 -26.84
CA LEU A 43 7.69 -1.98 -25.76
C LEU A 43 7.04 -0.60 -25.73
N GLU A 44 5.71 -0.58 -25.63
CA GLU A 44 4.98 0.67 -25.44
C GLU A 44 5.17 1.20 -24.01
N SER A 45 4.97 2.51 -23.80
CA SER A 45 5.19 3.15 -22.49
C SER A 45 4.36 2.51 -21.36
N SER A 46 3.18 1.98 -21.67
CA SER A 46 2.33 1.26 -20.73
C SER A 46 2.90 -0.12 -20.37
N GLU A 47 3.48 -0.83 -21.33
CA GLU A 47 4.16 -2.12 -21.11
C GLU A 47 5.43 -1.93 -20.26
N GLU A 48 6.25 -0.92 -20.58
CA GLU A 48 7.44 -0.58 -19.79
C GLU A 48 7.08 -0.14 -18.38
N ALA A 49 5.96 0.59 -18.19
CA ALA A 49 5.48 0.99 -16.87
C ALA A 49 5.02 -0.21 -16.02
N VAL A 50 4.29 -1.18 -16.60
CA VAL A 50 3.91 -2.42 -15.91
C VAL A 50 5.14 -3.21 -15.50
N LEU A 51 6.08 -3.40 -16.42
CA LEU A 51 7.30 -4.17 -16.16
C LEU A 51 8.15 -3.50 -15.08
N ASN A 52 8.30 -2.18 -15.12
CA ASN A 52 9.06 -1.44 -14.11
C ASN A 52 8.46 -1.51 -12.70
N LYS A 53 7.18 -1.87 -12.54
CA LYS A 53 6.60 -2.13 -11.21
C LYS A 53 7.20 -3.37 -10.55
N GLY A 54 7.70 -4.33 -11.32
CA GLY A 54 8.39 -5.51 -10.80
C GLY A 54 7.63 -6.21 -9.67
N LEU A 55 8.18 -6.19 -8.45
CA LEU A 55 7.57 -6.78 -7.25
C LEU A 55 6.40 -5.97 -6.66
N ASP A 56 6.28 -4.68 -7.01
CA ASP A 56 5.17 -3.80 -6.62
C ASP A 56 3.96 -3.94 -7.56
N PHE A 57 4.00 -4.91 -8.47
CA PHE A 57 2.87 -5.27 -9.32
C PHE A 57 1.78 -6.00 -8.53
N ALA A 58 0.59 -5.40 -8.44
CA ALA A 58 -0.53 -5.97 -7.70
C ALA A 58 -1.81 -6.01 -8.54
N THR A 59 -2.18 -7.19 -9.04
CA THR A 59 -3.51 -7.41 -9.64
C THR A 59 -4.56 -7.27 -8.56
N THR A 60 -5.23 -6.12 -8.55
CA THR A 60 -6.17 -5.77 -7.50
C THR A 60 -7.50 -6.48 -7.74
N ILE A 61 -7.99 -7.18 -6.73
CA ILE A 61 -9.31 -7.83 -6.76
C ILE A 61 -10.37 -6.73 -6.96
N LYS A 62 -11.23 -6.88 -7.98
CA LYS A 62 -12.26 -5.88 -8.30
C LYS A 62 -13.46 -5.93 -7.37
N ARG A 63 -13.74 -7.09 -6.79
CA ARG A 63 -14.88 -7.32 -5.90
C ARG A 63 -14.56 -8.43 -4.91
N ILE A 64 -14.94 -8.23 -3.65
CA ILE A 64 -14.87 -9.28 -2.63
C ILE A 64 -15.89 -10.36 -3.01
N SER A 65 -15.42 -11.60 -3.21
CA SER A 65 -16.29 -12.74 -3.52
C SER A 65 -16.89 -13.29 -2.23
N TYR A 66 -18.05 -12.74 -1.84
CA TYR A 66 -18.74 -13.16 -0.62
C TYR A 66 -19.05 -14.64 -0.59
N LEU A 67 -19.47 -15.22 -1.72
CA LEU A 67 -19.78 -16.65 -1.80
C LEU A 67 -18.55 -17.52 -1.50
N TYR A 68 -17.40 -17.16 -2.06
CA TYR A 68 -16.16 -17.92 -1.86
C TYR A 68 -15.66 -17.85 -0.40
N ILE A 69 -15.99 -16.77 0.31
CA ILE A 69 -15.62 -16.59 1.72
C ILE A 69 -16.66 -17.23 2.66
N ILE A 70 -17.95 -16.97 2.44
CA ILE A 70 -19.03 -17.39 3.34
C ILE A 70 -19.29 -18.89 3.23
N ALA A 71 -19.26 -19.48 2.03
CA ALA A 71 -19.57 -20.90 1.84
C ALA A 71 -18.71 -21.85 2.71
N PRO A 72 -17.36 -21.77 2.72
CA PRO A 72 -16.55 -22.65 3.57
C PRO A 72 -16.71 -22.33 5.06
N ILE A 73 -17.02 -21.08 5.41
CA ILE A 73 -17.26 -20.67 6.80
C ILE A 73 -18.57 -21.27 7.30
N GLU A 74 -19.64 -21.21 6.52
CA GLU A 74 -20.94 -21.81 6.89
C GLU A 74 -20.84 -23.33 6.97
N GLU A 75 -20.10 -23.96 6.06
CA GLU A 75 -19.86 -25.40 6.11
C GLU A 75 -19.22 -25.83 7.45
N ARG A 76 -18.33 -25.00 7.99
CA ARG A 76 -17.70 -25.23 9.29
C ARG A 76 -18.60 -24.79 10.46
N ALA A 77 -19.36 -23.71 10.31
CA ALA A 77 -20.26 -23.18 11.35
C ALA A 77 -21.38 -24.16 11.71
N VAL A 78 -21.85 -24.96 10.75
CA VAL A 78 -22.86 -26.00 10.97
C VAL A 78 -22.32 -27.20 11.78
N LYS A 79 -21.00 -27.44 11.75
CA LYS A 79 -20.35 -28.58 12.43
C LYS A 79 -20.01 -28.31 13.89
N ILE A 80 -20.17 -27.07 14.37
CA ILE A 80 -19.85 -26.65 15.75
C ILE A 80 -21.13 -26.34 16.55
N PRO A 81 -21.06 -26.28 17.90
CA PRO A 81 -22.21 -25.92 18.72
C PRO A 81 -22.84 -24.60 18.29
N LYS A 82 -24.17 -24.55 18.30
CA LYS A 82 -24.97 -23.42 17.77
C LYS A 82 -24.48 -22.05 18.25
N VAL A 83 -24.17 -21.92 19.55
CA VAL A 83 -23.67 -20.67 20.15
C VAL A 83 -22.35 -20.22 19.53
N GLN A 84 -21.41 -21.15 19.31
CA GLN A 84 -20.12 -20.87 18.68
C GLN A 84 -20.26 -20.60 17.18
N GLY A 85 -21.20 -21.29 16.52
CA GLY A 85 -21.57 -21.03 15.12
C GLY A 85 -22.10 -19.61 14.92
N ASP A 86 -23.00 -19.17 15.80
CA ASP A 86 -23.59 -17.83 15.73
C ASP A 86 -22.56 -16.74 16.04
N GLU A 87 -21.64 -16.98 16.99
CA GLU A 87 -20.50 -16.08 17.24
C GLU A 87 -19.57 -15.97 16.01
N LEU A 88 -19.29 -17.08 15.33
CA LEU A 88 -18.50 -17.11 14.11
C LEU A 88 -19.16 -16.31 12.99
N ARG A 89 -20.48 -16.50 12.77
CA ARG A 89 -21.26 -15.72 11.79
C ARG A 89 -21.19 -14.23 12.07
N TRP A 90 -21.34 -13.84 13.34
CA TRP A 90 -21.25 -12.45 13.77
C TRP A 90 -19.87 -11.85 13.46
N LYS A 91 -18.79 -12.55 13.82
CA LYS A 91 -17.41 -12.12 13.55
C LYS A 91 -17.16 -11.95 12.05
N VAL A 92 -17.61 -12.90 11.24
CA VAL A 92 -17.42 -12.88 9.79
C VAL A 92 -18.19 -11.73 9.16
N ARG A 93 -19.43 -11.50 9.59
CA ARG A 93 -20.22 -10.32 9.18
C ARG A 93 -19.47 -9.02 9.49
N GLN A 94 -18.96 -8.87 10.71
CA GLN A 94 -18.23 -7.66 11.12
C GLN A 94 -16.97 -7.40 10.28
N VAL A 95 -16.22 -8.46 9.94
CA VAL A 95 -15.03 -8.34 9.09
C VAL A 95 -15.41 -7.97 7.66
N LEU A 96 -16.43 -8.62 7.10
CA LEU A 96 -16.89 -8.37 5.74
C LEU A 96 -17.49 -6.97 5.58
N GLU A 97 -18.23 -6.46 6.56
CA GLU A 97 -18.75 -5.08 6.56
C GLU A 97 -17.62 -4.03 6.60
N LYS A 98 -16.50 -4.34 7.29
CA LYS A 98 -15.35 -3.44 7.42
C LYS A 98 -14.32 -3.60 6.30
N ALA A 99 -14.44 -4.64 5.48
CA ALA A 99 -13.46 -4.97 4.45
C ALA A 99 -13.45 -3.89 3.37
N LYS A 100 -12.31 -3.22 3.20
CA LYS A 100 -12.08 -2.27 2.12
C LYS A 100 -11.29 -2.95 1.02
N LEU A 101 -11.69 -2.73 -0.23
CA LEU A 101 -10.93 -3.18 -1.38
C LEU A 101 -9.55 -2.52 -1.38
N PRO A 102 -8.47 -3.27 -1.68
CA PRO A 102 -7.16 -2.69 -1.84
C PRO A 102 -7.19 -1.63 -2.95
N LYS A 103 -6.40 -0.55 -2.78
CA LYS A 103 -6.29 0.47 -3.82
C LYS A 103 -5.50 -0.11 -4.99
N PRO A 104 -6.00 0.01 -6.23
CA PRO A 104 -5.26 -0.46 -7.38
C PRO A 104 -4.01 0.39 -7.61
N ASN A 105 -2.88 -0.29 -7.81
CA ASN A 105 -1.61 0.33 -8.21
C ASN A 105 -1.42 0.34 -9.74
N ILE A 106 -2.41 -0.15 -10.51
CA ILE A 106 -2.33 -0.35 -11.96
C ILE A 106 -3.44 0.47 -12.63
N THR A 107 -3.12 1.14 -13.74
CA THR A 107 -4.08 1.91 -14.53
C THR A 107 -4.90 1.01 -15.47
N LYS A 108 -5.96 1.56 -16.07
CA LYS A 108 -6.81 0.80 -17.01
C LYS A 108 -6.02 0.35 -18.25
N GLU A 109 -5.15 1.20 -18.77
CA GLU A 109 -4.31 0.94 -19.94
C GLU A 109 -3.30 -0.18 -19.67
N GLU A 110 -2.62 -0.10 -18.53
CA GLU A 110 -1.72 -1.16 -18.06
C GLU A 110 -2.46 -2.49 -17.83
N THR A 111 -3.72 -2.45 -17.38
CA THR A 111 -4.53 -3.67 -17.22
C THR A 111 -4.84 -4.37 -18.55
N ILE A 112 -4.94 -3.62 -19.64
CA ILE A 112 -5.21 -4.17 -20.98
C ILE A 112 -3.98 -4.88 -21.52
N VAL A 113 -2.78 -4.34 -21.27
CA VAL A 113 -1.50 -4.95 -21.67
C VAL A 113 -1.30 -6.35 -21.10
N ILE A 114 -1.78 -6.60 -19.88
CA ILE A 114 -1.55 -7.85 -19.15
C ILE A 114 -2.50 -8.97 -19.61
N LYS A 115 -3.60 -8.62 -20.25
CA LYS A 115 -4.77 -9.48 -20.43
C LYS A 115 -4.83 -10.10 -21.81
#